data_AF-A0A9D1C4R3-F1
#
_entry.id   AF-A0A9D1C4R3-F1
#
_cell.length_a   1.000
_cell.length_b   1.000
_cell.length_c   1.000
_cell.angle_alpha   90.00
_cell.angle_beta   90.00
_cell.angle_gamma   90.00
#
_symmetry.space_group_name_H-M   'P 1'
#
loop_
_entity.id
_entity.type
_entity.pdbx_description
1 polymer ?
#
loop_
_entity_poly.entity_id
_entity_poly.type
_entity_poly.pdbx_seq_one_letter_code
_entity_poly.pdbx_strand_id
1 'polypeptide(L)'
;GTGTTARILSDTTGLPIKAFNSGPLGGDQQIGARIAEGNIDFIVFLWDPLEAQPHDPDVKALLRIAVVYNIPIANNIATADFLLNSKLLNEEYDRKIDNISRHMANRMEKFKDDKEE
;
A
#
# COMPACT_ATOMS: atom_id res chain seq x y z
N GLY A 1 -3.69 6.04 -9.77
CA GLY A 1 -3.73 6.84 -8.52
C GLY A 1 -5.17 7.00 -8.08
N THR A 2 -5.40 7.47 -6.84
CA THR A 2 -6.74 7.87 -6.39
C THR A 2 -7.30 8.99 -7.27
N GLY A 3 -8.62 9.09 -7.37
CA GLY A 3 -9.32 9.83 -8.43
C GLY A 3 -8.82 11.26 -8.65
N THR A 4 -8.76 12.08 -7.59
CA THR A 4 -8.31 13.47 -7.69
C THR A 4 -6.85 13.57 -8.12
N THR A 5 -5.96 12.80 -7.50
CA THR A 5 -4.52 12.78 -7.81
C THR A 5 -4.27 12.32 -9.25
N ALA A 6 -4.93 11.24 -9.68
CA ALA A 6 -4.78 10.71 -11.03
C ALA A 6 -5.21 11.73 -12.10
N ARG A 7 -6.31 12.44 -11.85
CA ARG A 7 -6.80 13.49 -12.75
C ARG A 7 -5.81 14.64 -12.86
N ILE A 8 -5.37 15.21 -11.74
CA ILE A 8 -4.41 16.34 -11.71
C ILE A 8 -3.13 15.98 -12.47
N LEU A 9 -2.58 14.79 -12.22
CA LEU A 9 -1.34 14.35 -12.87
C LEU A 9 -1.55 14.08 -14.36
N SER A 10 -2.66 13.46 -14.76
CA SER A 10 -2.97 13.20 -16.16
C SER A 10 -3.12 14.50 -16.94
N ASP A 11 -3.83 15.48 -16.37
CA ASP A 11 -4.06 16.79 -16.99
C ASP A 11 -2.76 17.60 -17.12
N THR A 12 -1.87 17.51 -16.12
CA THR A 12 -0.62 18.29 -16.08
C THR A 12 0.50 17.67 -16.93
N THR A 13 0.59 16.34 -16.97
CA THR A 13 1.73 15.63 -17.61
C THR A 13 1.38 15.03 -18.97
N GLY A 14 0.10 14.87 -19.29
CA GLY A 14 -0.37 14.15 -20.48
C GLY A 14 -0.14 12.63 -20.41
N LEU A 15 0.33 12.09 -19.29
CA LEU A 15 0.55 10.66 -19.13
C LEU A 15 -0.76 9.89 -18.95
N PRO A 16 -0.88 8.67 -19.50
CA PRO A 16 -2.07 7.84 -19.32
C PRO A 16 -2.09 7.25 -17.91
N ILE A 17 -2.80 7.90 -16.98
CA ILE A 17 -2.88 7.48 -15.58
C ILE A 17 -4.24 6.82 -15.31
N LYS A 18 -4.22 5.56 -14.86
CA LYS A 18 -5.43 4.88 -14.38
C LYS A 18 -5.94 5.54 -13.10
N ALA A 19 -7.16 6.08 -13.16
CA ALA A 19 -7.86 6.64 -12.02
C ALA A 19 -8.68 5.57 -11.28
N PHE A 20 -8.53 5.54 -9.96
CA PHE A 20 -9.41 4.83 -9.03
C PHE A 20 -10.41 5.81 -8.42
N ASN A 21 -11.26 5.35 -7.49
CA ASN A 21 -12.08 6.27 -6.71
C ASN A 21 -11.21 7.24 -5.91
N SER A 22 -11.78 8.36 -5.44
CA SER A 22 -11.09 9.21 -4.48
C SER A 22 -10.83 8.43 -3.18
N GLY A 23 -9.76 8.75 -2.46
CA GLY A 23 -9.40 8.08 -1.20
C GLY A 23 -10.60 7.94 -0.25
N PRO A 24 -11.28 9.06 0.11
CA PRO A 24 -12.46 9.04 0.99
C PRO A 24 -13.66 8.24 0.47
N LEU A 25 -13.73 7.95 -0.83
CA LEU A 25 -14.79 7.14 -1.44
C LEU A 25 -14.35 5.69 -1.69
N GLY A 26 -13.33 5.23 -0.96
CA GLY A 26 -12.82 3.85 -1.01
C GLY A 26 -11.69 3.62 -2.01
N GLY A 27 -11.10 4.68 -2.58
CA GLY A 27 -9.94 4.57 -3.46
C GLY A 27 -8.74 3.91 -2.78
N ASP A 28 -8.53 4.18 -1.49
CA ASP A 28 -7.41 3.61 -0.73
C ASP A 28 -7.61 2.10 -0.53
N GLN A 29 -8.86 1.65 -0.36
CA GLN A 29 -9.19 0.23 -0.27
C GLN A 29 -9.01 -0.48 -1.62
N GLN A 30 -9.34 0.18 -2.75
CA GLN A 30 -9.06 -0.36 -4.08
C GLN A 30 -7.56 -0.54 -4.31
N ILE A 31 -6.74 0.42 -3.87
CA ILE A 31 -5.28 0.30 -3.94
C ILE A 31 -4.80 -0.83 -3.02
N GLY A 32 -5.28 -0.89 -1.78
CA GLY A 32 -4.93 -1.95 -0.83
C GLY A 32 -5.25 -3.36 -1.34
N ALA A 33 -6.41 -3.56 -1.95
CA ALA A 33 -6.77 -4.84 -2.58
C ALA A 33 -5.81 -5.19 -3.72
N ARG A 34 -5.41 -4.22 -4.54
CA ARG A 34 -4.47 -4.43 -5.64
C ARG A 34 -3.06 -4.76 -5.16
N ILE A 35 -2.60 -4.20 -4.04
CA ILE A 35 -1.35 -4.63 -3.40
C ILE A 35 -1.44 -6.11 -3.02
N ALA A 36 -2.54 -6.51 -2.38
CA ALA A 36 -2.73 -7.89 -1.94
C ALA A 36 -2.82 -8.90 -3.09
N GLU A 37 -3.33 -8.47 -4.24
CA GLU A 37 -3.39 -9.26 -5.48
C GLU A 37 -2.05 -9.27 -6.25
N GLY A 38 -1.03 -8.52 -5.82
CA GLY A 38 0.24 -8.39 -6.55
C GLY A 38 0.15 -7.50 -7.80
N ASN A 39 -0.88 -6.66 -7.90
CA ASN A 39 -1.11 -5.74 -9.03
C ASN A 39 -0.52 -4.34 -8.79
N ILE A 40 0.01 -4.06 -7.59
CA ILE A 40 0.72 -2.83 -7.24
C ILE A 40 1.98 -3.22 -6.46
N ASP A 41 3.13 -2.84 -7.01
CA ASP A 41 4.44 -3.22 -6.46
C ASP A 41 5.23 -2.08 -5.84
N PHE A 42 4.73 -0.85 -5.97
CA PHE A 42 5.39 0.36 -5.52
C PHE A 42 4.35 1.44 -5.20
N ILE A 43 4.55 2.17 -4.11
CA ILE A 43 3.65 3.26 -3.71
C ILE A 43 4.42 4.54 -3.41
N VAL A 44 3.91 5.65 -3.95
CA VAL A 44 4.20 6.99 -3.46
C VAL A 44 2.91 7.52 -2.84
N PHE A 45 2.91 7.71 -1.53
CA PHE A 45 1.77 8.19 -0.77
C PHE A 45 2.14 9.43 0.05
N LEU A 46 1.98 10.59 -0.57
CA LEU A 46 2.22 11.87 0.08
C LEU A 46 0.97 12.29 0.85
N TRP A 47 0.97 12.04 2.15
CA TRP A 47 -0.09 12.41 3.08
C TRP A 47 0.31 13.65 3.89
N ASP A 48 -0.68 14.42 4.38
CA ASP A 48 -0.43 15.58 5.24
C ASP A 48 -0.22 15.14 6.69
N PRO A 49 0.96 15.38 7.30
CA PRO A 49 1.24 14.95 8.67
C PRO A 49 0.71 15.89 9.75
N LEU A 50 0.21 17.09 9.39
CA LEU A 50 -0.21 18.12 10.34
C LEU A 50 -1.74 18.18 10.49
N GLU A 51 -2.48 17.83 9.44
CA GLU A 51 -3.93 17.83 9.47
C GLU A 51 -4.50 16.41 9.52
N ALA A 52 -5.24 16.11 10.59
CA ALA A 52 -5.98 14.86 10.69
C ALA A 52 -7.05 14.80 9.60
N GLN A 53 -7.01 13.76 8.77
CA GLN A 53 -7.97 13.58 7.70
C GLN A 53 -9.13 12.70 8.19
N PRO A 54 -10.38 12.93 7.74
CA PRO A 54 -11.52 12.08 8.10
C PRO A 54 -11.33 10.59 7.76
N HIS A 55 -10.37 10.29 6.86
CA HIS A 55 -10.00 8.96 6.40
C HIS A 55 -8.64 8.48 6.95
N ASP A 56 -8.16 9.02 8.08
CA ASP A 56 -6.96 8.53 8.79
C ASP A 56 -6.93 7.01 9.06
N PRO A 57 -8.05 6.33 9.36
CA PRO A 57 -8.07 4.86 9.47
C PRO A 57 -7.65 4.17 8.17
N ASP A 58 -8.03 4.73 7.01
CA ASP A 58 -7.70 4.18 5.70
C ASP A 58 -6.22 4.38 5.36
N VAL A 59 -5.61 5.52 5.75
CA VAL A 59 -4.16 5.76 5.65
C VAL A 59 -3.39 4.67 6.38
N LYS A 60 -3.75 4.41 7.65
CA LYS A 60 -3.09 3.36 8.46
C LYS A 60 -3.31 1.97 7.88
N ALA A 61 -4.48 1.69 7.33
CA ALA A 61 -4.77 0.42 6.68
C ALA A 61 -3.88 0.20 5.44
N LEU A 62 -3.72 1.22 4.60
CA LEU A 62 -2.89 1.16 3.40
C LEU A 62 -1.40 0.96 3.75
N LEU A 63 -0.88 1.72 4.71
CA LEU A 63 0.49 1.56 5.22
C LEU A 63 0.72 0.14 5.77
N ARG A 64 -0.23 -0.39 6.54
CA ARG A 64 -0.15 -1.76 7.08
C ARG A 64 -0.09 -2.79 5.96
N ILE A 65 -0.93 -2.66 4.93
CA ILE A 65 -0.93 -3.58 3.79
C ILE A 65 0.41 -3.53 3.05
N ALA A 66 0.99 -2.35 2.84
CA ALA A 66 2.31 -2.24 2.20
C ALA A 66 3.41 -2.98 2.98
N VAL A 67 3.39 -2.92 4.32
CA VAL A 67 4.30 -3.68 5.18
C VAL A 67 4.06 -5.19 5.09
N VAL A 68 2.80 -5.62 5.15
CA VAL A 68 2.41 -7.05 5.06
C VAL A 68 2.92 -7.70 3.77
N TYR A 69 2.79 -7.02 2.64
CA TYR A 69 3.24 -7.51 1.34
C TYR A 69 4.68 -7.09 0.99
N ASN A 70 5.37 -6.43 1.92
CA ASN A 70 6.74 -5.97 1.81
C ASN A 70 7.05 -5.19 0.51
N ILE A 71 6.16 -4.26 0.14
CA ILE A 71 6.34 -3.42 -1.05
C ILE A 71 7.05 -2.11 -0.67
N PRO A 72 7.92 -1.57 -1.55
CA PRO A 72 8.46 -0.23 -1.37
C PRO A 72 7.36 0.83 -1.29
N ILE A 73 7.42 1.66 -0.25
CA ILE A 73 6.50 2.77 -0.04
C ILE A 73 7.25 4.05 0.34
N ALA A 74 6.98 5.12 -0.39
CA ALA A 74 7.46 6.47 -0.08
C ALA A 74 6.33 7.31 0.52
N ASN A 75 6.53 7.79 1.74
CA ASN A 75 5.57 8.64 2.45
C ASN A 75 5.94 10.13 2.45
N ASN A 76 7.05 10.47 1.79
CA ASN A 76 7.53 11.83 1.62
C ASN A 76 8.41 11.89 0.35
N ILE A 77 8.75 13.12 -0.06
CA ILE A 77 9.56 13.36 -1.26
C ILE A 77 10.95 12.74 -1.14
N ALA A 78 11.61 12.88 0.02
CA ALA A 78 12.97 12.35 0.21
C ALA A 78 13.02 10.82 0.02
N THR A 79 12.09 10.07 0.60
CA THR A 79 11.99 8.62 0.36
C THR A 79 11.66 8.31 -1.09
N ALA A 80 10.79 9.10 -1.74
CA ALA A 80 10.48 8.92 -3.15
C ALA A 80 11.73 9.11 -4.03
N ASP A 81 12.54 10.12 -3.76
CA ASP A 81 13.79 10.37 -4.49
C ASP A 81 14.76 9.20 -4.35
N PHE A 82 14.96 8.69 -3.12
CA PHE A 82 15.83 7.53 -2.90
C PHE A 82 15.33 6.28 -3.61
N LEU A 83 14.02 6.02 -3.54
CA LEU A 83 13.43 4.84 -4.16
C LEU A 83 13.44 4.93 -5.70
N LEU A 84 13.13 6.10 -6.27
CA LEU A 84 13.12 6.32 -7.72
C LEU A 84 14.53 6.30 -8.34
N ASN A 85 15.57 6.60 -7.55
CA ASN A 85 16.97 6.50 -7.97
C ASN A 85 17.64 5.17 -7.58
N SER A 86 16.90 4.24 -6.98
CA SER A 86 17.43 2.93 -6.64
C SER A 86 17.71 2.10 -7.90
N LYS A 87 18.85 1.40 -7.93
CA LYS A 87 19.15 0.43 -9.01
C LYS A 87 18.07 -0.65 -9.12
N LEU A 88 17.49 -1.03 -7.98
CA LEU A 88 16.46 -2.07 -7.89
C LEU A 88 15.13 -1.67 -8.56
N LEU A 89 14.90 -0.40 -8.89
CA LEU A 89 13.65 0.03 -9.53
C LEU A 89 13.49 -0.55 -10.94
N ASN A 90 14.61 -0.72 -11.66
CA ASN A 90 14.63 -1.16 -13.05
C ASN A 90 14.94 -2.66 -13.19
N GLU A 91 14.93 -3.40 -12.09
CA GLU A 91 15.29 -4.82 -12.02
C GLU A 91 14.14 -5.62 -11.37
N GLU A 92 14.03 -6.91 -11.69
CA GLU A 92 13.12 -7.79 -10.94
C GLU A 92 13.65 -7.94 -9.51
N TYR A 93 12.78 -7.73 -8.53
CA TYR A 93 13.12 -7.81 -7.11
C TYR A 93 12.23 -8.82 -6.40
N ASP A 94 12.84 -9.93 -5.96
CA ASP A 94 12.18 -10.94 -5.14
C ASP A 94 11.99 -10.44 -3.70
N ARG A 95 10.76 -9.99 -3.42
CA ARG A 95 10.35 -9.59 -2.07
C ARG A 95 10.30 -10.80 -1.15
N LYS A 96 10.99 -10.71 -0.01
CA LYS A 96 10.77 -11.63 1.12
C LYS A 96 9.45 -11.29 1.78
N ILE A 97 8.39 -12.05 1.48
CA ILE A 97 7.10 -11.92 2.14
C ILE A 97 7.05 -12.95 3.27
N ASP A 98 6.85 -12.47 4.49
CA ASP A 98 6.67 -13.35 5.64
C ASP A 98 5.45 -14.25 5.42
N ASN A 99 5.57 -15.52 5.81
CA ASN A 99 4.48 -16.48 5.61
C ASN A 99 3.38 -16.25 6.66
N ILE A 100 2.59 -15.20 6.45
CA ILE A 100 1.49 -14.79 7.34
C ILE A 100 0.48 -15.93 7.48
N SER A 101 0.26 -16.72 6.43
CA SER A 101 -0.59 -17.91 6.48
C SER A 101 -0.13 -18.90 7.54
N ARG A 102 1.19 -19.08 7.73
CA ARG A 102 1.76 -19.91 8.79
C ARG A 102 1.50 -19.32 10.19
N HIS A 103 1.65 -18.01 10.35
CA HIS A 103 1.33 -17.34 11.62
C HIS A 103 -0.17 -17.44 11.97
N MET A 104 -1.06 -17.35 10.97
CA MET A 104 -2.49 -17.52 11.16
C MET A 104 -2.86 -18.96 11.51
N ALA A 105 -2.26 -19.94 10.83
CA ALA A 105 -2.44 -21.37 11.14
C ALA A 105 -2.03 -21.68 12.60
N ASN A 106 -0.85 -21.24 13.01
CA ASN A 106 -0.36 -21.44 14.38
C ASN A 106 -1.27 -20.79 15.44
N ARG A 107 -1.86 -19.62 15.12
CA ARG A 107 -2.86 -18.99 16.00
C ARG A 107 -4.13 -19.82 16.08
N MET A 108 -4.64 -20.32 14.95
CA MET A 108 -5.85 -21.14 14.92
C MET A 108 -5.70 -22.45 15.67
N GLU A 109 -4.52 -23.08 15.62
CA GLU A 109 -4.22 -24.26 16.44
C GLU A 109 -4.26 -23.94 17.93
N LYS A 110 -3.55 -22.88 18.36
CA LYS A 110 -3.55 -22.44 19.76
C LYS A 110 -4.95 -22.11 20.31
N PHE A 111 -5.79 -21.49 19.48
CA PHE A 111 -7.20 -21.21 19.84
C PHE A 111 -8.07 -22.46 19.97
N LYS A 112 -7.71 -23.59 19.34
CA LYS A 112 -8.40 -24.87 19.52
C LYS A 112 -7.96 -25.52 20.82
N ASP A 113 -6.65 -25.52 21.10
CA ASP A 113 -6.09 -26.07 22.33
C ASP A 113 -6.67 -25.38 23.58
N ASP A 114 -6.77 -24.04 23.56
CA ASP A 114 -7.36 -23.24 24.65
C ASP A 114 -8.88 -23.47 24.86
N LYS A 115 -9.56 -24.18 23.96
CA LYS A 115 -10.99 -24.55 24.07
C LYS A 115 -11.22 -26.00 24.48
N GLU A 116 -10.18 -26.82 24.45
CA GLU A 116 -10.24 -28.24 24.85
C GLU A 116 -9.81 -28.47 26.31
N GLU A 117 -9.30 -27.44 27.01
CA GLU A 117 -9.18 -27.34 28.49
C GLU A 117 -10.43 -26.75 29.15
#